data_AF-I3SZA4-F1
#
_entry.id   AF-I3SZA4-F1
#
_cell.length_a   1.000
_cell.length_b   1.000
_cell.length_c   1.000
_cell.angle_alpha   90.00
_cell.angle_beta   90.00
_cell.angle_gamma   90.00
#
_symmetry.space_group_name_H-M   'P 1'
#
loop_
_entity.id
_entity.type
_entity.pdbx_description
1 polymer ?
#
loop_
_entity_poly.entity_id
_entity_poly.type
_entity_poly.pdbx_seq_one_letter_code
_entity_poly.pdbx_strand_id
1 'polypeptide(L)'
;MVRAVPNTVNPHARTGVRIVVAGDQGTGKSSLISTASTENFRPNVAPVLPPTTLAVDLYPDRVPITIIDTSSRVADSNRVAEELQRADTVVLTYACDRPETLENLSTVWLPHLRNLEVNVPVIVVGCKLDLRDENQQVSLEQVMSPIMQQFREIETCIECSASRLIQVPEVFYYAQKAVLHPTAPLFDQETQTLKPRCVRALKRIFILCDSDGDGALSDAELNDFQVRCFNAPLQPAEIVGVKKVVQDKLSEGVNERGLTLTGFLFLHALFIEKGRLETTWTVLRKFGYNDEIKLADDAVPPLKRTPDQSVELTHEAIDFLKTTFESFDADLDGMLRPRELEELFSTAPESPWIGNLYEDAVERNAFGGLSLDAFLSEWALMTLLNPSFSLENLIYIGFPGEPLSAVRVTRKRRVDRKKQHSERNVLQCFVFGPRKSGKSAILNSFIGKAIF
;
A
#
# COMPACT_ATOMS: atom_id res chain seq x y z
N MET A 1 31.05 -3.14 -7.75
CA MET A 1 31.18 -1.79 -7.16
C MET A 1 29.86 -1.05 -7.36
N VAL A 2 28.91 -1.26 -6.45
CA VAL A 2 27.62 -0.57 -6.47
C VAL A 2 27.85 0.82 -5.88
N ARG A 3 27.64 1.87 -6.69
CA ARG A 3 27.72 3.25 -6.22
C ARG A 3 26.63 3.47 -5.17
N ALA A 4 27.01 3.93 -3.98
CA ALA A 4 26.10 4.40 -2.97
C ALA A 4 25.23 5.52 -3.56
N VAL A 5 23.93 5.26 -3.67
CA VAL A 5 22.93 6.28 -3.99
C VAL A 5 22.80 7.16 -2.74
N PRO A 6 22.97 8.49 -2.85
CA PRO A 6 22.80 9.38 -1.71
C PRO A 6 21.36 9.28 -1.18
N ASN A 7 21.17 9.39 0.14
CA ASN A 7 19.86 9.41 0.80
C ASN A 7 18.92 10.40 0.08
N THR A 8 18.09 9.89 -0.82
CA THR A 8 17.04 10.63 -1.48
C THR A 8 15.90 10.77 -0.48
N VAL A 9 15.56 12.02 -0.16
CA VAL A 9 14.31 12.38 0.51
C VAL A 9 13.19 11.70 -0.27
N ASN A 10 12.41 10.86 0.39
CA ASN A 10 11.33 10.10 -0.22
C ASN A 10 10.36 11.10 -0.90
N PRO A 11 10.22 11.11 -2.24
CA PRO A 11 9.35 12.05 -2.95
C PRO A 11 7.86 11.86 -2.61
N HIS A 12 7.52 10.77 -1.92
CA HIS A 12 6.19 10.48 -1.36
C HIS A 12 6.03 10.85 0.12
N ALA A 13 7.02 11.50 0.74
CA ALA A 13 6.89 11.98 2.11
C ALA A 13 5.80 13.06 2.17
N ARG A 14 4.69 12.75 2.84
CA ARG A 14 3.60 13.71 3.10
C ARG A 14 4.19 15.00 3.67
N THR A 15 3.78 16.14 3.10
CA THR A 15 4.24 17.48 3.51
C THR A 15 3.69 17.93 4.88
N GLY A 16 2.73 17.18 5.41
CA GLY A 16 2.12 17.40 6.73
C GLY A 16 0.95 16.43 6.94
N VAL A 17 0.45 16.37 8.17
CA VAL A 17 -0.77 15.65 8.56
C VAL A 17 -1.77 16.65 9.13
N ARG A 18 -2.97 16.70 8.55
CA ARG A 18 -4.07 17.52 9.04
C ARG A 18 -5.03 16.71 9.90
N ILE A 19 -5.01 16.96 11.20
CA ILE A 19 -5.83 16.29 12.21
C ILE A 19 -7.04 17.17 12.53
N VAL A 20 -8.25 16.62 12.42
CA VAL A 20 -9.48 17.33 12.84
C VAL A 20 -9.98 16.75 14.14
N VAL A 21 -10.15 17.59 15.15
CA VAL A 21 -10.66 17.18 16.47
C VAL A 21 -12.16 17.47 16.54
N ALA A 22 -12.97 16.42 16.61
CA ALA A 22 -14.43 16.49 16.61
C ALA A 22 -15.03 15.80 17.85
N GLY A 23 -16.34 15.97 18.07
CA GLY A 23 -17.04 15.42 19.23
C GLY A 23 -17.97 16.42 19.90
N ASP A 24 -18.73 15.95 20.87
CA ASP A 24 -19.79 16.72 21.53
C ASP A 24 -19.29 17.99 22.24
N GLN A 25 -20.23 18.87 22.55
CA GLN A 25 -19.92 20.06 23.33
C GLN A 25 -19.36 19.67 24.70
N GLY A 26 -18.22 20.25 25.08
CA GLY A 26 -17.62 20.06 26.39
C GLY A 26 -16.91 18.71 26.60
N THR A 27 -16.61 17.96 25.55
CA THR A 27 -15.84 16.70 25.66
C THR A 27 -14.39 16.97 26.06
N GLY A 28 -13.78 18.07 25.63
CA GLY A 28 -12.40 18.43 25.98
C GLY A 28 -11.51 18.81 24.80
N LYS A 29 -12.05 18.93 23.58
CA LYS A 29 -11.34 19.25 22.33
C LYS A 29 -10.28 20.36 22.47
N SER A 30 -10.70 21.58 22.80
CA SER A 30 -9.81 22.74 22.89
C SER A 30 -8.77 22.60 24.00
N SER A 31 -9.14 22.00 25.14
CA SER A 31 -8.20 21.73 26.24
C SER A 31 -7.13 20.71 25.84
N LEU A 32 -7.51 19.65 25.13
CA LEU A 32 -6.59 18.64 24.61
C LEU A 32 -5.57 19.28 23.65
N ILE A 33 -6.04 20.08 22.69
CA ILE A 33 -5.18 20.77 21.70
C ILE A 33 -4.26 21.78 22.38
N SER A 34 -4.81 22.63 23.26
CA SER A 34 -4.02 23.63 23.98
C SER A 34 -2.91 22.94 24.78
N THR A 35 -3.24 21.91 25.57
CA THR A 35 -2.28 21.19 26.39
C THR A 35 -1.21 20.51 25.53
N ALA A 36 -1.56 19.90 24.40
CA ALA A 36 -0.59 19.30 23.49
C ALA A 36 0.39 20.32 22.90
N SER A 37 -0.09 21.53 22.59
CA SER A 37 0.75 22.58 22.00
C SER A 37 1.63 23.33 23.01
N THR A 38 1.21 23.45 24.28
CA THR A 38 1.92 24.24 25.30
C THR A 38 2.55 23.40 26.41
N GLU A 39 2.37 22.08 26.38
CA GLU A 39 2.80 21.12 27.42
C GLU A 39 2.31 21.49 28.82
N ASN A 40 1.22 22.24 28.91
CA ASN A 40 0.69 22.81 30.14
C ASN A 40 -0.82 22.96 30.04
N PHE A 41 -1.52 22.54 31.09
CA PHE A 41 -2.97 22.70 31.17
C PHE A 41 -3.35 24.16 31.47
N ARG A 42 -4.38 24.65 30.76
CA ARG A 42 -4.99 25.95 31.00
C ARG A 42 -6.47 25.76 31.35
N PRO A 43 -6.95 26.25 32.51
CA PRO A 43 -8.36 26.12 32.89
C PRO A 43 -9.31 26.87 31.95
N ASN A 44 -8.87 28.03 31.45
CA ASN A 44 -9.66 28.90 30.58
C ASN A 44 -9.08 28.87 29.16
N VAL A 45 -9.61 28.00 28.32
CA VAL A 45 -9.28 27.91 26.88
C VAL A 45 -10.44 28.49 26.08
N ALA A 46 -10.15 29.14 24.95
CA ALA A 46 -11.18 29.58 24.03
C ALA A 46 -12.05 28.38 23.56
N PRO A 47 -13.36 28.57 23.29
CA PRO A 47 -14.24 27.47 22.90
C PRO A 47 -13.85 26.75 21.59
N VAL A 48 -13.11 27.43 20.72
CA VAL A 48 -12.51 26.90 19.48
C VAL A 48 -11.17 27.60 19.29
N LEU A 49 -10.10 26.83 19.08
CA LEU A 49 -8.77 27.35 18.79
C LEU A 49 -8.56 27.59 17.29
N PRO A 50 -7.68 28.55 16.90
CA PRO A 50 -7.22 28.63 15.51
C PRO A 50 -6.42 27.37 15.12
N PRO A 51 -6.21 27.12 13.81
CA PRO A 51 -5.34 26.05 13.35
C PRO A 51 -4.01 26.04 14.10
N THR A 52 -3.71 24.94 14.77
CA THR A 52 -2.58 24.81 15.70
C THR A 52 -1.56 23.86 15.10
N THR A 53 -0.32 24.33 14.89
CA THR A 53 0.77 23.50 14.38
C THR A 53 1.63 23.00 15.54
N LEU A 54 1.85 21.68 15.62
CA LEU A 54 2.79 21.11 16.57
C LEU A 54 4.22 21.17 16.00
N ALA A 55 5.22 21.25 16.89
CA ALA A 55 6.62 21.28 16.50
C ALA A 55 7.01 19.98 15.77
N VAL A 56 7.78 20.10 14.69
CA VAL A 56 8.16 18.96 13.83
C VAL A 56 9.00 17.93 14.58
N ASP A 57 9.85 18.37 15.51
CA ASP A 57 10.73 17.49 16.29
C ASP A 57 10.01 16.79 17.46
N LEU A 58 8.70 17.02 17.64
CA LEU A 58 7.92 16.40 18.72
C LEU A 58 7.74 14.89 18.50
N TYR A 59 7.74 14.43 17.24
CA TYR A 59 7.49 13.02 16.89
C TYR A 59 8.60 12.44 16.00
N PRO A 60 8.88 11.12 16.08
CA PRO A 60 10.00 10.49 15.37
C PRO A 60 9.97 10.66 13.85
N ASP A 61 8.78 10.68 13.25
CA ASP A 61 8.60 10.78 11.79
C ASP A 61 8.92 12.16 11.22
N ARG A 62 9.03 13.20 12.08
CA ARG A 62 9.33 14.58 11.69
C ARG A 62 8.42 15.12 10.58
N VAL A 63 7.15 14.71 10.59
CA VAL A 63 6.13 15.25 9.69
C VAL A 63 5.33 16.34 10.44
N PRO A 64 5.17 17.54 9.87
CA PRO A 64 4.40 18.61 10.52
C PRO A 64 2.94 18.19 10.77
N ILE A 65 2.41 18.48 11.95
CA ILE A 65 1.01 18.23 12.30
C ILE A 65 0.27 19.56 12.38
N THR A 66 -0.85 19.67 11.67
CA THR A 66 -1.80 20.78 11.78
C THR A 66 -3.09 20.27 12.39
N ILE A 67 -3.45 20.80 13.55
CA ILE A 67 -4.65 20.41 14.29
C ILE A 67 -5.74 21.46 14.10
N ILE A 68 -6.93 20.99 13.76
CA ILE A 68 -8.13 21.79 13.56
C ILE A 68 -9.12 21.49 14.68
N ASP A 69 -9.35 22.48 15.54
CA ASP A 69 -10.40 22.44 16.56
C ASP A 69 -11.75 22.73 15.91
N THR A 70 -12.79 21.99 16.27
CA THR A 70 -14.13 22.15 15.69
C THR A 70 -15.13 22.69 16.70
N SER A 71 -16.02 23.57 16.20
CA SER A 71 -17.13 24.09 16.98
C SER A 71 -18.21 23.04 17.19
N SER A 72 -18.82 23.01 18.38
CA SER A 72 -20.03 22.20 18.63
C SER A 72 -21.32 22.98 18.39
N ARG A 73 -21.27 24.21 17.85
CA ARG A 73 -22.46 25.02 17.57
C ARG A 73 -23.13 24.54 16.28
N VAL A 74 -24.45 24.41 16.31
CA VAL A 74 -25.26 24.00 15.14
C VAL A 74 -25.05 24.94 13.95
N ALA A 75 -24.88 26.24 14.19
CA ALA A 75 -24.63 27.23 13.14
C ALA A 75 -23.30 27.01 12.38
N ASP A 76 -22.34 26.32 12.99
CA ASP A 76 -21.02 26.04 12.39
C ASP A 76 -20.97 24.65 11.71
N SER A 77 -22.08 23.89 11.71
CA SER A 77 -22.13 22.50 11.22
C SER A 77 -21.59 22.31 9.79
N ASN A 78 -21.97 23.19 8.85
CA ASN A 78 -21.46 23.14 7.48
C ASN A 78 -19.94 23.30 7.42
N ARG A 79 -19.38 24.21 8.22
CA ARG A 79 -17.94 24.41 8.30
C ARG A 79 -17.25 23.19 8.89
N VAL A 80 -17.82 22.59 9.94
CA VAL A 80 -17.27 21.36 10.53
C VAL A 80 -17.25 20.22 9.51
N ALA A 81 -18.30 20.07 8.70
CA ALA A 81 -18.35 19.08 7.63
C ALA A 81 -17.23 19.29 6.59
N GLU A 82 -17.02 20.54 6.15
CA GLU A 82 -15.91 20.89 5.24
C GLU A 82 -14.53 20.58 5.86
N GLU A 83 -14.33 20.89 7.15
CA GLU A 83 -13.07 20.58 7.81
C GLU A 83 -12.85 19.07 7.93
N LEU A 84 -13.90 18.29 8.23
CA LEU A 84 -13.85 16.82 8.32
C LEU A 84 -13.54 16.15 6.97
N GLN A 85 -14.15 16.61 5.88
CA GLN A 85 -13.88 16.10 4.53
C GLN A 85 -12.45 16.34 4.05
N ARG A 86 -11.77 17.34 4.64
CA ARG A 86 -10.36 17.66 4.35
C ARG A 86 -9.38 17.03 5.35
N ALA A 87 -9.86 16.21 6.28
CA ALA A 87 -9.02 15.59 7.30
C ALA A 87 -8.10 14.54 6.67
N ASP A 88 -6.85 14.44 7.14
CA ASP A 88 -6.04 13.23 6.94
C ASP A 88 -6.36 12.19 8.02
N THR A 89 -6.82 12.62 9.19
CA THR A 89 -7.32 11.77 10.28
C THR A 89 -8.25 12.58 11.19
N VAL A 90 -9.19 11.91 11.85
CA VAL A 90 -10.13 12.50 12.79
C VAL A 90 -9.82 12.02 14.21
N VAL A 91 -9.62 12.94 15.13
CA VAL A 91 -9.64 12.66 16.57
C VAL A 91 -11.07 12.89 17.06
N LEU A 92 -11.79 11.81 17.36
CA LEU A 92 -13.18 11.86 17.79
C LEU A 92 -13.28 11.72 19.31
N THR A 93 -13.70 12.79 19.98
CA THR A 93 -13.65 12.90 21.43
C THR A 93 -14.98 12.56 22.10
N TYR A 94 -14.91 11.85 23.23
CA TYR A 94 -15.98 11.76 24.22
C TYR A 94 -15.43 12.20 25.60
N ALA A 95 -16.31 12.40 26.57
CA ALA A 95 -15.95 12.78 27.93
C ALA A 95 -16.11 11.58 28.88
N CYS A 96 -15.05 11.21 29.60
CA CYS A 96 -15.04 10.08 30.54
C CYS A 96 -15.99 10.27 31.73
N ASP A 97 -16.37 11.52 32.02
CA ASP A 97 -17.35 11.92 33.03
C ASP A 97 -18.80 11.93 32.51
N ARG A 98 -19.03 11.67 31.22
CA ARG A 98 -20.34 11.80 30.55
C ARG A 98 -20.62 10.65 29.59
N PRO A 99 -21.21 9.54 30.07
CA PRO A 99 -21.50 8.34 29.27
C PRO A 99 -22.29 8.60 27.99
N GLU A 100 -23.19 9.58 27.98
CA GLU A 100 -24.00 9.96 26.81
C GLU A 100 -23.14 10.38 25.61
N THR A 101 -21.97 10.98 25.86
CA THR A 101 -21.06 11.41 24.79
C THR A 101 -20.30 10.25 24.16
N LEU A 102 -20.16 9.13 24.89
CA LEU A 102 -19.61 7.88 24.37
C LEU A 102 -20.62 7.16 23.48
N GLU A 103 -21.90 7.13 23.89
CA GLU A 103 -22.98 6.57 23.07
C GLU A 103 -23.12 7.32 21.73
N ASN A 104 -23.03 8.65 21.78
CA ASN A 104 -23.09 9.54 20.61
C ASN A 104 -22.02 9.26 19.56
N LEU A 105 -20.92 8.58 19.90
CA LEU A 105 -19.93 8.13 18.91
C LEU A 105 -20.59 7.24 17.86
N SER A 106 -21.31 6.20 18.30
CA SER A 106 -21.91 5.18 17.43
C SER A 106 -23.25 5.61 16.83
N THR A 107 -24.01 6.48 17.52
CA THR A 107 -25.35 6.88 17.09
C THR A 107 -25.36 8.16 16.26
N VAL A 108 -24.37 9.05 16.43
CA VAL A 108 -24.31 10.35 15.75
C VAL A 108 -23.04 10.50 14.92
N TRP A 109 -21.87 10.49 15.56
CA TRP A 109 -20.63 10.95 14.92
C TRP A 109 -20.10 10.01 13.83
N LEU A 110 -19.96 8.72 14.12
CA LEU A 110 -19.44 7.75 13.15
C LEU A 110 -20.39 7.59 11.93
N PRO A 111 -21.73 7.46 12.12
CA PRO A 111 -22.66 7.52 10.99
C PRO A 111 -22.56 8.83 10.20
N HIS A 112 -22.36 9.98 10.87
CA HIS A 112 -22.20 11.27 10.21
C HIS A 112 -20.93 11.32 9.35
N LEU A 113 -19.79 10.82 9.84
CA LEU A 113 -18.56 10.71 9.06
C LEU A 113 -18.76 9.88 7.78
N ARG A 114 -19.45 8.74 7.88
CA ARG A 114 -19.80 7.91 6.73
C ARG A 114 -20.70 8.64 5.73
N ASN A 115 -21.72 9.36 6.22
CA ASN A 115 -22.62 10.15 5.36
C ASN A 115 -21.90 11.29 4.63
N LEU A 116 -20.80 11.80 5.19
CA LEU A 116 -19.94 12.80 4.57
C LEU A 116 -18.87 12.20 3.64
N GLU A 117 -18.82 10.88 3.51
CA GLU A 117 -17.81 10.12 2.77
C GLU A 117 -16.37 10.36 3.28
N VAL A 118 -16.23 10.56 4.60
CA VAL A 118 -14.94 10.75 5.26
C VAL A 118 -14.26 9.38 5.44
N ASN A 119 -13.42 9.02 4.47
CA ASN A 119 -12.70 7.73 4.41
C ASN A 119 -11.28 7.83 4.99
N VAL A 120 -11.12 8.48 6.14
CA VAL A 120 -9.82 8.62 6.83
C VAL A 120 -9.83 7.94 8.20
N PRO A 121 -8.65 7.59 8.75
CA PRO A 121 -8.56 6.96 10.06
C PRO A 121 -9.16 7.82 11.19
N VAL A 122 -9.85 7.17 12.12
CA VAL A 122 -10.44 7.76 13.31
C VAL A 122 -9.72 7.27 14.56
N ILE A 123 -9.30 8.21 15.41
CA ILE A 123 -8.77 7.96 16.76
C ILE A 123 -9.84 8.37 17.75
N VAL A 124 -10.40 7.41 18.48
CA VAL A 124 -11.39 7.71 19.52
C VAL A 124 -10.67 8.11 20.80
N VAL A 125 -11.08 9.23 21.41
CA VAL A 125 -10.39 9.79 22.58
C VAL A 125 -11.34 10.11 23.72
N GLY A 126 -11.20 9.36 24.81
CA GLY A 126 -11.86 9.65 26.08
C GLY A 126 -11.11 10.74 26.83
N CYS A 127 -11.67 11.94 26.85
CA CYS A 127 -11.10 13.09 27.55
C CYS A 127 -11.58 13.14 29.00
N LYS A 128 -10.89 13.93 29.83
CA LYS A 128 -11.22 14.14 31.25
C LYS A 128 -11.21 12.85 32.09
N LEU A 129 -10.25 11.97 31.83
CA LEU A 129 -10.06 10.76 32.62
C LEU A 129 -9.97 11.02 34.14
N ASP A 130 -9.48 12.20 34.53
CA ASP A 130 -9.39 12.68 35.91
C ASP A 130 -10.74 12.90 36.61
N LEU A 131 -11.84 13.00 35.86
CA LEU A 131 -13.19 13.23 36.36
C LEU A 131 -14.07 11.97 36.32
N ARG A 132 -13.51 10.82 35.90
CA ARG A 132 -14.25 9.55 35.87
C ARG A 132 -14.65 9.14 37.28
N ASP A 133 -15.91 8.72 37.44
CA ASP A 133 -16.39 8.10 38.68
C ASP A 133 -15.77 6.71 38.85
N GLU A 134 -15.04 6.51 39.95
CA GLU A 134 -14.42 5.23 40.32
C GLU A 134 -15.46 4.11 40.50
N ASN A 135 -16.71 4.47 40.84
CA ASN A 135 -17.80 3.50 41.00
C ASN A 135 -18.42 3.03 39.67
N GLN A 136 -18.13 3.73 38.56
CA GLN A 136 -18.63 3.43 37.21
C GLN A 136 -17.51 2.94 36.29
N GLN A 137 -16.51 2.26 36.86
CA GLN A 137 -15.36 1.78 36.11
C GLN A 137 -15.74 0.60 35.20
N VAL A 138 -16.20 0.92 33.98
CA VAL A 138 -16.37 -0.05 32.90
C VAL A 138 -15.06 -0.15 32.13
N SER A 139 -14.64 -1.37 31.78
CA SER A 139 -13.44 -1.56 30.96
C SER A 139 -13.64 -0.91 29.59
N LEU A 140 -12.73 -0.01 29.21
CA LEU A 140 -12.74 0.63 27.89
C LEU A 140 -12.82 -0.41 26.76
N GLU A 141 -12.08 -1.51 26.91
CA GLU A 141 -12.04 -2.60 25.93
C GLU A 141 -13.42 -3.26 25.75
N GLN A 142 -14.17 -3.45 26.85
CA GLN A 142 -15.51 -4.04 26.79
C GLN A 142 -16.51 -3.15 26.05
N VAL A 143 -16.39 -1.82 26.19
CA VAL A 143 -17.30 -0.87 25.53
C VAL A 143 -16.90 -0.60 24.09
N MET A 144 -15.59 -0.46 23.82
CA MET A 144 -15.09 -0.10 22.49
C MET A 144 -15.03 -1.26 21.51
N SER A 145 -14.80 -2.50 21.99
CA SER A 145 -14.75 -3.69 21.13
C SER A 145 -15.94 -3.82 20.16
N PRO A 146 -17.22 -3.75 20.60
CA PRO A 146 -18.34 -3.82 19.68
C PRO A 146 -18.42 -2.63 18.72
N ILE A 147 -18.03 -1.43 19.17
CA ILE A 147 -18.03 -0.23 18.32
C ILE A 147 -16.98 -0.36 17.22
N MET A 148 -15.76 -0.81 17.55
CA MET A 148 -14.68 -1.01 16.57
C MET A 148 -15.00 -2.12 15.56
N GLN A 149 -15.75 -3.14 15.95
CA GLN A 149 -16.24 -4.17 15.02
C GLN A 149 -17.25 -3.59 14.00
N GLN A 150 -18.09 -2.66 14.44
CA GLN A 150 -19.08 -1.98 13.59
C GLN A 150 -18.45 -0.86 12.72
N PHE A 151 -17.41 -0.19 13.25
CA PHE A 151 -16.76 0.97 12.68
C PHE A 151 -15.26 0.76 12.51
N ARG A 152 -14.89 0.20 11.36
CA ARG A 152 -13.50 -0.17 11.02
C ARG A 152 -12.60 1.00 10.72
N GLU A 153 -13.17 2.16 10.49
CA GLU A 153 -12.41 3.41 10.41
C GLU A 153 -11.74 3.78 11.75
N ILE A 154 -12.16 3.18 12.87
CA ILE A 154 -11.52 3.37 14.18
C ILE A 154 -10.24 2.52 14.25
N GLU A 155 -9.08 3.19 14.24
CA GLU A 155 -7.78 2.52 14.37
C GLU A 155 -7.45 2.20 15.83
N THR A 156 -7.74 3.13 16.74
CA THR A 156 -7.45 2.94 18.16
C THR A 156 -8.33 3.83 19.04
N CYS A 157 -8.39 3.47 20.32
CA CYS A 157 -9.05 4.23 21.36
C CYS A 157 -8.08 4.53 22.50
N ILE A 158 -8.06 5.79 22.94
CA ILE A 158 -7.13 6.28 23.96
C ILE A 158 -7.93 7.09 24.98
N GLU A 159 -7.62 6.92 26.26
CA GLU A 159 -8.15 7.79 27.31
C GLU A 159 -7.06 8.73 27.78
N CYS A 160 -7.40 9.99 28.02
CA CYS A 160 -6.44 11.04 28.35
C CYS A 160 -7.01 12.00 29.39
N SER A 161 -6.11 12.69 30.08
CA SER A 161 -6.45 13.81 30.95
C SER A 161 -5.55 14.99 30.64
N ALA A 162 -6.14 16.03 30.07
CA ALA A 162 -5.44 17.27 29.79
C ALA A 162 -4.99 17.98 31.08
N SER A 163 -5.74 17.86 32.18
CA SER A 163 -5.43 18.48 33.48
C SER A 163 -4.28 17.78 34.20
N ARG A 164 -4.18 16.46 34.05
CA ARG A 164 -3.11 15.63 34.65
C ARG A 164 -1.96 15.31 33.69
N LEU A 165 -1.99 15.84 32.46
CA LEU A 165 -1.01 15.56 31.40
C LEU A 165 -0.87 14.05 31.08
N ILE A 166 -1.97 13.30 31.17
CA ILE A 166 -1.98 11.85 30.92
C ILE A 166 -2.33 11.62 29.45
N GLN A 167 -1.45 10.92 28.72
CA GLN A 167 -1.64 10.42 27.36
C GLN A 167 -1.96 11.48 26.28
N VAL A 168 -1.71 12.77 26.56
CA VAL A 168 -2.00 13.86 25.62
C VAL A 168 -1.11 13.81 24.37
N PRO A 169 0.23 13.67 24.48
CA PRO A 169 1.09 13.51 23.30
C PRO A 169 0.73 12.27 22.46
N GLU A 170 0.33 11.18 23.11
CA GLU A 170 0.01 9.89 22.52
C GLU A 170 -1.19 9.99 21.57
N VAL A 171 -2.20 10.79 21.89
CA VAL A 171 -3.36 11.00 21.00
C VAL A 171 -2.91 11.46 19.61
N PHE A 172 -2.06 12.48 19.55
CA PHE A 172 -1.62 13.05 18.28
C PHE A 172 -0.51 12.21 17.63
N TYR A 173 0.28 11.48 18.42
CA TYR A 173 1.21 10.46 17.93
C TYR A 173 0.47 9.36 17.15
N TYR A 174 -0.55 8.75 17.76
CA TYR A 174 -1.31 7.67 17.12
C TYR A 174 -2.14 8.17 15.92
N ALA A 175 -2.67 9.40 16.00
CA ALA A 175 -3.33 10.04 14.86
C ALA A 175 -2.36 10.22 13.68
N GLN A 176 -1.13 10.71 13.91
CA GLN A 176 -0.11 10.79 12.87
C GLN A 176 0.25 9.40 12.33
N LYS A 177 0.48 8.43 13.21
CA LYS A 177 0.87 7.06 12.81
C LYS A 177 -0.20 6.38 11.95
N ALA A 178 -1.48 6.56 12.26
CA ALA A 178 -2.57 6.00 11.47
C ALA A 178 -2.57 6.52 10.00
N VAL A 179 -2.14 7.76 9.79
CA VAL A 179 -2.00 8.35 8.45
C VAL A 179 -0.73 7.89 7.76
N LEU A 180 0.39 7.86 8.50
CA LEU A 180 1.70 7.53 7.95
C LEU A 180 1.93 6.03 7.79
N HIS A 181 1.13 5.18 8.42
CA HIS A 181 1.30 3.73 8.41
C HIS A 181 -0.08 3.04 8.39
N PRO A 182 -0.87 3.21 7.32
CA PRO A 182 -2.26 2.74 7.32
C PRO A 182 -2.33 1.21 7.42
N THR A 183 -3.26 0.71 8.24
CA THR A 183 -3.48 -0.73 8.43
C THR A 183 -4.22 -1.35 7.24
N ALA A 184 -5.18 -0.61 6.70
CA ALA A 184 -6.13 -1.07 5.69
C ALA A 184 -5.51 -1.75 4.44
N PRO A 185 -4.41 -1.29 3.83
CA PRO A 185 -3.84 -1.99 2.67
C PRO A 185 -3.04 -3.24 3.06
N LEU A 186 -2.54 -3.34 4.29
CA LEU A 186 -1.67 -4.43 4.73
C LEU A 186 -2.44 -5.67 5.18
N PHE A 187 -3.52 -5.47 5.93
CA PHE A 187 -4.13 -6.52 6.74
C PHE A 187 -5.64 -6.48 6.67
N ASP A 188 -6.24 -7.66 6.64
CA ASP A 188 -7.68 -7.85 6.73
C ASP A 188 -8.05 -8.21 8.18
N GLN A 189 -8.76 -7.30 8.83
CA GLN A 189 -9.16 -7.45 10.22
C GLN A 189 -10.25 -8.52 10.41
N GLU A 190 -11.03 -8.86 9.38
CA GLU A 190 -12.04 -9.93 9.50
C GLU A 190 -11.38 -11.29 9.56
N THR A 191 -10.52 -11.56 8.58
CA THR A 191 -9.87 -12.87 8.44
C THR A 191 -8.62 -13.00 9.30
N GLN A 192 -8.15 -11.90 9.90
CA GLN A 192 -6.87 -11.81 10.62
C GLN A 192 -5.70 -12.30 9.76
N THR A 193 -5.66 -11.86 8.50
CA THR A 193 -4.62 -12.25 7.54
C THR A 193 -4.08 -11.06 6.78
N LEU A 194 -2.84 -11.17 6.29
CA LEU A 194 -2.29 -10.23 5.32
C LEU A 194 -3.15 -10.19 4.05
N LYS A 195 -3.37 -9.00 3.49
CA LYS A 195 -4.08 -8.86 2.22
C LYS A 195 -3.23 -9.40 1.06
N PRO A 196 -3.86 -9.92 -0.02
CA PRO A 196 -3.14 -10.51 -1.15
C PRO A 196 -2.03 -9.61 -1.73
N ARG A 197 -2.29 -8.31 -1.92
CA ARG A 197 -1.28 -7.36 -2.43
C ARG A 197 -0.08 -7.21 -1.49
N CYS A 198 -0.32 -7.17 -0.18
CA CYS A 198 0.74 -7.12 0.82
C CYS A 198 1.60 -8.39 0.78
N VAL A 199 0.96 -9.57 0.68
CA VAL A 199 1.66 -10.86 0.53
C VAL A 199 2.54 -10.88 -0.73
N ARG A 200 2.01 -10.44 -1.88
CA ARG A 200 2.75 -10.39 -3.15
C ARG A 200 3.96 -9.45 -3.07
N ALA A 201 3.79 -8.29 -2.45
CA ALA A 201 4.87 -7.34 -2.24
C ALA A 201 5.97 -7.87 -1.31
N LEU A 202 5.58 -8.46 -0.17
CA LEU A 202 6.52 -9.09 0.77
C LEU A 202 7.21 -10.33 0.15
N LYS A 203 6.51 -11.12 -0.68
CA LYS A 203 7.11 -12.22 -1.46
C LYS A 203 8.19 -11.69 -2.40
N ARG A 204 7.94 -10.59 -3.11
CA ARG A 204 8.95 -9.95 -3.95
C ARG A 204 10.15 -9.48 -3.14
N ILE A 205 9.92 -8.86 -1.97
CA ILE A 205 11.00 -8.40 -1.09
C ILE A 205 11.84 -9.57 -0.60
N PHE A 206 11.21 -10.67 -0.20
CA PHE A 206 11.89 -11.90 0.19
C PHE A 206 12.81 -12.41 -0.92
N ILE A 207 12.29 -12.53 -2.16
CA ILE A 207 13.07 -12.99 -3.32
C ILE A 207 14.25 -12.05 -3.63
N LEU A 208 14.08 -10.74 -3.42
CA LEU A 208 15.16 -9.76 -3.61
C LEU A 208 16.23 -9.80 -2.50
N CYS A 209 15.94 -10.45 -1.38
CA CYS A 209 16.84 -10.62 -0.24
C CYS A 209 17.52 -12.00 -0.22
N ASP A 210 16.84 -13.01 -0.76
CA ASP A 210 17.35 -14.36 -1.00
C ASP A 210 18.38 -14.30 -2.15
N SER A 211 19.64 -14.09 -1.78
CA SER A 211 20.72 -13.76 -2.71
C SER A 211 21.28 -15.00 -3.41
N ASP A 212 21.18 -16.17 -2.77
CA ASP A 212 21.56 -17.45 -3.35
C ASP A 212 20.37 -18.22 -3.97
N GLY A 213 19.14 -17.75 -3.75
CA GLY A 213 17.92 -18.30 -4.36
C GLY A 213 17.55 -19.65 -3.78
N ASP A 214 17.96 -19.94 -2.55
CA ASP A 214 17.80 -21.26 -1.92
C ASP A 214 16.43 -21.45 -1.25
N GLY A 215 15.59 -20.40 -1.25
CA GLY A 215 14.24 -20.38 -0.70
C GLY A 215 14.17 -20.05 0.80
N ALA A 216 15.28 -19.65 1.42
CA ALA A 216 15.36 -19.24 2.82
C ALA A 216 16.33 -18.07 3.02
N LEU A 217 16.03 -17.17 3.96
CA LEU A 217 16.97 -16.14 4.37
C LEU A 217 17.90 -16.68 5.46
N SER A 218 19.16 -16.86 5.09
CA SER A 218 20.26 -17.20 6.01
C SER A 218 20.49 -16.11 7.07
N ASP A 219 21.31 -16.38 8.08
CA ASP A 219 21.67 -15.37 9.10
C ASP A 219 22.32 -14.12 8.48
N ALA A 220 23.13 -14.32 7.42
CA ALA A 220 23.79 -13.24 6.71
C ALA A 220 22.77 -12.38 5.96
N GLU A 221 21.86 -12.98 5.20
CA GLU A 221 20.84 -12.27 4.43
C GLU A 221 19.81 -11.58 5.32
N LEU A 222 19.42 -12.19 6.44
CA LEU A 222 18.57 -11.55 7.45
C LEU A 222 19.25 -10.32 8.05
N ASN A 223 20.55 -10.39 8.33
CA ASN A 223 21.28 -9.24 8.84
C ASN A 223 21.42 -8.15 7.76
N ASP A 224 21.71 -8.51 6.51
CA ASP A 224 21.80 -7.56 5.40
C ASP A 224 20.45 -6.88 5.12
N PHE A 225 19.36 -7.64 5.17
CA PHE A 225 17.99 -7.13 5.14
C PHE A 225 17.73 -6.12 6.26
N GLN A 226 18.12 -6.45 7.50
CA GLN A 226 17.95 -5.55 8.64
C GLN A 226 18.73 -4.25 8.44
N VAL A 227 20.02 -4.34 8.08
CA VAL A 227 20.87 -3.17 7.86
C VAL A 227 20.29 -2.30 6.74
N ARG A 228 19.82 -2.91 5.65
CA ARG A 228 19.18 -2.19 4.54
C ARG A 228 17.93 -1.42 4.99
N CYS A 229 17.04 -2.06 5.76
CA CYS A 229 15.75 -1.49 6.11
C CYS A 229 15.83 -0.51 7.30
N PHE A 230 16.63 -0.83 8.32
CA PHE A 230 16.60 -0.16 9.62
C PHE A 230 17.93 0.52 9.98
N ASN A 231 18.95 0.44 9.12
CA ASN A 231 20.28 1.01 9.33
C ASN A 231 20.97 0.53 10.63
N ALA A 232 20.62 -0.66 11.11
CA ALA A 232 21.18 -1.27 12.30
C ALA A 232 21.30 -2.79 12.09
N PRO A 233 22.43 -3.44 12.43
CA PRO A 233 22.56 -4.89 12.34
C PRO A 233 21.83 -5.60 13.48
N LEU A 234 21.46 -6.86 13.27
CA LEU A 234 20.99 -7.75 14.34
C LEU A 234 22.19 -8.44 14.99
N GLN A 235 22.20 -8.49 16.32
CA GLN A 235 23.12 -9.36 17.04
C GLN A 235 22.75 -10.83 16.79
N PRO A 236 23.72 -11.77 16.78
CA PRO A 236 23.43 -13.18 16.54
C PRO A 236 22.35 -13.76 17.47
N ALA A 237 22.31 -13.32 18.73
CA ALA A 237 21.29 -13.73 19.70
C ALA A 237 19.88 -13.22 19.32
N GLU A 238 19.76 -12.06 18.69
CA GLU A 238 18.48 -11.50 18.22
C GLU A 238 17.95 -12.28 17.01
N ILE A 239 18.84 -12.68 16.09
CA ILE A 239 18.47 -13.52 14.93
C ILE A 239 17.90 -14.86 15.41
N VAL A 240 18.59 -15.51 16.36
CA VAL A 240 18.11 -16.76 16.98
C VAL A 240 16.76 -16.52 17.67
N GLY A 241 16.59 -15.39 18.36
CA GLY A 241 15.33 -15.01 18.99
C GLY A 241 14.17 -14.87 17.99
N VAL A 242 14.40 -14.18 16.87
CA VAL A 242 13.39 -14.01 15.80
C VAL A 242 13.01 -15.37 15.21
N LYS A 243 13.99 -16.20 14.84
CA LYS A 243 13.75 -17.55 14.31
C LYS A 243 12.97 -18.41 15.29
N LYS A 244 13.30 -18.33 16.58
CA LYS A 244 12.59 -19.07 17.63
C LYS A 244 11.13 -18.65 17.75
N VAL A 245 10.83 -17.35 17.72
CA VAL A 245 9.45 -16.84 17.77
C VAL A 245 8.62 -17.38 16.60
N VAL A 246 9.22 -17.48 15.42
CA VAL A 246 8.56 -18.06 14.24
C VAL A 246 8.39 -19.57 14.43
N GLN A 247 9.46 -20.30 14.76
CA GLN A 247 9.46 -21.76 14.92
C GLN A 247 8.46 -22.24 15.98
N ASP A 248 8.32 -21.50 17.09
CA ASP A 248 7.42 -21.85 18.20
C ASP A 248 5.94 -21.81 17.78
N LYS A 249 5.59 -21.01 16.76
CA LYS A 249 4.21 -20.84 16.27
C LYS A 249 3.96 -21.47 14.90
N LEU A 250 5.00 -21.58 14.09
CA LEU A 250 4.96 -22.04 12.71
C LEU A 250 6.22 -22.86 12.41
N SER A 251 6.08 -24.18 12.48
CA SER A 251 7.20 -25.12 12.39
C SER A 251 7.95 -25.09 11.05
N GLU A 252 7.23 -24.78 9.97
CA GLU A 252 7.72 -24.65 8.60
C GLU A 252 8.24 -23.24 8.28
N GLY A 253 8.13 -22.31 9.24
CA GLY A 253 8.59 -20.94 9.10
C GLY A 253 10.11 -20.80 9.15
N VAL A 254 10.81 -21.79 9.71
CA VAL A 254 12.28 -21.86 9.69
C VAL A 254 12.70 -23.27 9.29
N ASN A 255 13.72 -23.36 8.44
CA ASN A 255 14.34 -24.63 8.04
C ASN A 255 15.86 -24.60 8.35
N GLU A 256 16.59 -25.61 7.89
CA GLU A 256 18.04 -25.71 8.13
C GLU A 256 18.85 -24.57 7.49
N ARG A 257 18.32 -23.94 6.43
CA ARG A 257 18.95 -22.84 5.69
C ARG A 257 18.66 -21.48 6.32
N GLY A 258 17.45 -21.30 6.85
CA GLY A 258 17.09 -20.07 7.54
C GLY A 258 15.58 -19.81 7.61
N LEU A 259 15.21 -18.53 7.58
CA LEU A 259 13.82 -18.10 7.63
C LEU A 259 13.15 -18.30 6.25
N THR A 260 12.11 -19.10 6.18
CA THR A 260 11.41 -19.38 4.91
C THR A 260 10.49 -18.22 4.52
N LEU A 261 10.00 -18.19 3.28
CA LEU A 261 9.00 -17.21 2.84
C LEU A 261 7.76 -17.22 3.76
N THR A 262 7.29 -18.41 4.14
CA THR A 262 6.14 -18.56 5.04
C THR A 262 6.43 -17.95 6.41
N GLY A 263 7.64 -18.19 6.94
CA GLY A 263 8.09 -17.57 8.20
C GLY A 263 8.23 -16.05 8.12
N PHE A 264 8.73 -15.54 6.99
CA PHE A 264 8.84 -14.11 6.73
C PHE A 264 7.49 -13.41 6.69
N LEU A 265 6.52 -13.97 5.97
CA LEU A 265 5.14 -13.47 5.93
C LEU A 265 4.49 -13.53 7.32
N PHE A 266 4.68 -14.63 8.04
CA PHE A 266 4.19 -14.80 9.40
C PHE A 266 4.75 -13.73 10.36
N LEU A 267 6.05 -13.43 10.27
CA LEU A 267 6.69 -12.40 11.09
C LEU A 267 6.07 -11.02 10.86
N HIS A 268 5.80 -10.67 9.60
CA HIS A 268 5.14 -9.41 9.25
C HIS A 268 3.68 -9.35 9.71
N ALA A 269 2.94 -10.46 9.63
CA ALA A 269 1.61 -10.55 10.22
C ALA A 269 1.66 -10.32 11.73
N LEU A 270 2.61 -10.95 12.42
CA LEU A 270 2.81 -10.79 13.87
C LEU A 270 3.15 -9.34 14.26
N PHE A 271 3.96 -8.63 13.47
CA PHE A 271 4.23 -7.21 13.73
C PHE A 271 2.96 -6.36 13.64
N ILE A 272 2.12 -6.61 12.64
CA ILE A 272 0.85 -5.91 12.46
C ILE A 272 -0.10 -6.18 13.62
N GLU A 273 -0.29 -7.45 14.00
CA GLU A 273 -1.11 -7.85 15.15
C GLU A 273 -0.64 -7.22 16.48
N LYS A 274 0.66 -6.94 16.61
CA LYS A 274 1.24 -6.26 17.78
C LYS A 274 1.21 -4.74 17.68
N GLY A 275 0.53 -4.16 16.69
CA GLY A 275 0.44 -2.72 16.47
C GLY A 275 1.72 -2.08 15.93
N ARG A 276 2.69 -2.87 15.47
CA ARG A 276 3.99 -2.40 14.96
C ARG A 276 3.98 -2.27 13.43
N LEU A 277 2.98 -1.56 12.92
CA LEU A 277 2.77 -1.33 11.48
C LEU A 277 3.97 -0.67 10.81
N GLU A 278 4.65 0.22 11.54
CA GLU A 278 5.84 0.94 11.09
C GLU A 278 6.95 0.01 10.59
N THR A 279 7.14 -1.14 11.23
CA THR A 279 8.16 -2.11 10.83
C THR A 279 7.90 -2.62 9.41
N THR A 280 6.67 -3.04 9.12
CA THR A 280 6.28 -3.53 7.78
C THR A 280 6.31 -2.42 6.75
N TRP A 281 5.80 -1.23 7.08
CA TRP A 281 5.83 -0.08 6.18
C TRP A 281 7.24 0.42 5.85
N THR A 282 8.15 0.39 6.82
CA THR A 282 9.56 0.76 6.60
C THR A 282 10.19 -0.17 5.57
N VAL A 283 9.95 -1.47 5.69
CA VAL A 283 10.40 -2.48 4.72
C VAL A 283 9.80 -2.21 3.34
N LEU A 284 8.48 -2.07 3.22
CA LEU A 284 7.81 -1.78 1.95
C LEU A 284 8.38 -0.52 1.27
N ARG A 285 8.51 0.59 2.00
CA ARG A 285 9.06 1.85 1.46
C ARG A 285 10.52 1.75 1.06
N LYS A 286 11.34 0.99 1.80
CA LYS A 286 12.76 0.77 1.43
C LYS A 286 12.90 0.03 0.10
N PHE A 287 11.91 -0.76 -0.28
CA PHE A 287 11.84 -1.46 -1.55
C PHE A 287 11.00 -0.73 -2.62
N GLY A 288 10.67 0.54 -2.38
CA GLY A 288 10.05 1.43 -3.35
C GLY A 288 8.52 1.31 -3.43
N TYR A 289 7.86 0.73 -2.44
CA TYR A 289 6.40 0.68 -2.41
C TYR A 289 5.78 1.95 -1.80
N ASN A 290 4.66 2.39 -2.37
CA ASN A 290 3.81 3.46 -1.86
C ASN A 290 2.71 2.92 -0.91
N ASP A 291 1.84 3.80 -0.41
CA ASP A 291 0.77 3.46 0.54
C ASP A 291 -0.34 2.58 -0.07
N GLU A 292 -0.36 2.41 -1.40
CA GLU A 292 -1.26 1.50 -2.13
C GLU A 292 -0.62 0.12 -2.39
N ILE A 293 0.61 -0.10 -1.90
CA ILE A 293 1.42 -1.29 -2.14
C ILE A 293 1.66 -1.51 -3.64
N LYS A 294 1.90 -0.40 -4.36
CA LYS A 294 2.44 -0.39 -5.72
C LYS A 294 3.82 0.23 -5.71
N LEU A 295 4.62 -0.04 -6.74
CA LEU A 295 5.89 0.65 -6.88
C LEU A 295 5.61 2.14 -7.07
N ALA A 296 6.39 2.96 -6.40
CA ALA A 296 6.35 4.41 -6.49
C ALA A 296 6.44 4.88 -7.96
N ASP A 297 5.81 6.01 -8.27
CA ASP A 297 5.72 6.52 -9.66
C ASP A 297 7.09 6.79 -10.29
N ASP A 298 8.12 7.01 -9.47
CA ASP A 298 9.50 7.23 -9.90
C ASP A 298 10.29 5.92 -10.16
N ALA A 299 9.70 4.76 -9.88
CA ALA A 299 10.31 3.45 -10.14
C ALA A 299 10.55 3.22 -11.64
N VAL A 300 9.70 3.80 -12.50
CA VAL A 300 9.87 3.77 -13.96
C VAL A 300 10.12 5.18 -14.47
N PRO A 301 11.33 5.50 -14.97
CA PRO A 301 11.62 6.82 -15.53
C PRO A 301 10.67 7.17 -16.69
N PRO A 302 10.27 8.45 -16.86
CA PRO A 302 9.34 8.84 -17.91
C PRO A 302 9.91 8.59 -19.30
N LEU A 303 9.19 7.80 -20.10
CA LEU A 303 9.60 7.46 -21.46
C LEU A 303 9.27 8.60 -22.43
N LYS A 304 10.29 9.35 -22.86
CA LYS A 304 10.15 10.44 -23.82
C LYS A 304 9.94 9.88 -25.25
N ARG A 305 8.77 10.14 -25.84
CA ARG A 305 8.46 9.82 -27.24
C ARG A 305 7.58 10.87 -27.90
N THR A 306 7.61 10.92 -29.22
CA THR A 306 6.66 11.70 -30.02
C THR A 306 5.50 10.82 -30.51
N PRO A 307 4.31 11.38 -30.84
CA PRO A 307 3.13 10.59 -31.22
C PRO A 307 3.31 9.70 -32.46
N ASP A 308 4.28 9.99 -33.33
CA ASP A 308 4.60 9.20 -34.52
C ASP A 308 5.68 8.13 -34.26
N GLN A 309 5.99 7.85 -32.98
CA GLN A 309 6.87 6.77 -32.54
C GLN A 309 6.07 5.72 -31.77
N SER A 310 6.45 4.46 -31.94
CA SER A 310 5.98 3.33 -31.14
C SER A 310 7.09 2.83 -30.21
N VAL A 311 6.71 2.05 -29.20
CA VAL A 311 7.63 1.45 -28.24
C VAL A 311 7.51 -0.05 -28.38
N GLU A 312 8.65 -0.74 -28.40
CA GLU A 312 8.75 -2.19 -28.58
C GLU A 312 9.73 -2.75 -27.55
N LEU A 313 9.59 -4.02 -27.21
CA LEU A 313 10.57 -4.73 -26.38
C LEU A 313 11.90 -4.89 -27.12
N THR A 314 13.00 -4.85 -26.39
CA THR A 314 14.33 -5.19 -26.90
C THR A 314 14.51 -6.70 -26.97
N HIS A 315 15.54 -7.15 -27.70
CA HIS A 315 15.90 -8.57 -27.72
C HIS A 315 16.26 -9.09 -26.32
N GLU A 316 16.96 -8.28 -25.52
CA GLU A 316 17.28 -8.60 -24.12
C GLU A 316 16.02 -8.86 -23.28
N ALA A 317 15.01 -7.99 -23.39
CA ALA A 317 13.75 -8.19 -22.69
C ALA A 317 13.00 -9.43 -23.19
N ILE A 318 13.01 -9.68 -24.50
CA ILE A 318 12.36 -10.87 -25.08
C ILE A 318 13.04 -12.16 -24.60
N ASP A 319 14.37 -12.20 -24.56
CA ASP A 319 15.11 -13.38 -24.12
C ASP A 319 14.95 -13.63 -22.61
N PHE A 320 14.89 -12.56 -21.81
CA PHE A 320 14.47 -12.64 -20.41
C PHE A 320 13.07 -13.26 -20.30
N LEU A 321 12.08 -12.75 -21.03
CA LEU A 321 10.70 -13.25 -20.99
C LEU A 321 10.59 -14.73 -21.41
N LYS A 322 11.38 -15.19 -22.39
CA LYS A 322 11.44 -16.61 -22.76
C LYS A 322 11.97 -17.45 -21.61
N THR A 323 13.07 -17.02 -21.00
CA THR A 323 13.66 -17.72 -19.84
C THR A 323 12.67 -17.76 -18.67
N THR A 324 11.96 -16.66 -18.43
CA THR A 324 10.89 -16.61 -17.43
C THR A 324 9.78 -17.59 -17.77
N PHE A 325 9.28 -17.62 -19.01
CA PHE A 325 8.26 -18.56 -19.44
C PHE A 325 8.67 -20.02 -19.14
N GLU A 326 9.86 -20.40 -19.58
CA GLU A 326 10.40 -21.76 -19.36
C GLU A 326 10.54 -22.11 -17.88
N SER A 327 10.90 -21.13 -17.02
CA SER A 327 11.05 -21.38 -15.58
C SER A 327 9.71 -21.61 -14.85
N PHE A 328 8.59 -21.16 -15.42
CA PHE A 328 7.26 -21.29 -14.83
C PHE A 328 6.39 -22.36 -15.52
N ASP A 329 6.81 -22.89 -16.67
CA ASP A 329 6.22 -24.07 -17.33
C ASP A 329 6.64 -25.35 -16.58
N ALA A 330 6.02 -25.56 -15.41
CA ALA A 330 6.43 -26.60 -14.46
C ALA A 330 6.20 -28.03 -14.97
N ASP A 331 5.22 -28.24 -15.84
CA ASP A 331 4.95 -29.55 -16.45
C ASP A 331 5.52 -29.72 -17.86
N LEU A 332 6.25 -28.71 -18.35
CA LEU A 332 6.98 -28.74 -19.62
C LEU A 332 6.06 -29.05 -20.81
N ASP A 333 4.82 -28.57 -20.76
CA ASP A 333 3.83 -28.77 -21.81
C ASP A 333 3.92 -27.69 -22.92
N GLY A 334 4.82 -26.72 -22.75
CA GLY A 334 5.02 -25.60 -23.65
C GLY A 334 3.96 -24.52 -23.52
N MET A 335 3.17 -24.53 -22.45
CA MET A 335 2.07 -23.61 -22.19
C MET A 335 2.01 -23.16 -20.72
N LEU A 336 1.82 -21.87 -20.50
CA LEU A 336 1.52 -21.36 -19.16
C LEU A 336 0.02 -21.43 -18.91
N ARG A 337 -0.40 -22.32 -18.01
CA ARG A 337 -1.79 -22.40 -17.54
C ARG A 337 -2.10 -21.25 -16.59
N PRO A 338 -3.39 -20.97 -16.32
CA PRO A 338 -3.78 -19.87 -15.44
C PRO A 338 -3.10 -19.88 -14.07
N ARG A 339 -2.84 -21.06 -13.50
CA ARG A 339 -2.14 -21.19 -12.21
C ARG A 339 -0.65 -20.81 -12.31
N GLU A 340 0.05 -21.26 -13.36
CA GLU A 340 1.46 -20.93 -13.58
C GLU A 340 1.63 -19.45 -13.90
N LEU A 341 0.67 -18.87 -14.62
CA LEU A 341 0.62 -17.44 -14.88
C LEU A 341 0.41 -16.62 -13.60
N GLU A 342 -0.45 -17.09 -12.70
CA GLU A 342 -0.65 -16.45 -11.40
C GLU A 342 0.63 -16.51 -10.54
N GLU A 343 1.36 -17.63 -10.57
CA GLU A 343 2.66 -17.75 -9.90
C GLU A 343 3.73 -16.83 -10.54
N LEU A 344 3.79 -16.74 -11.86
CA LEU A 344 4.71 -15.85 -12.58
C LEU A 344 4.52 -14.40 -12.16
N PHE A 345 3.26 -13.95 -12.06
CA PHE A 345 2.93 -12.59 -11.64
C PHE A 345 2.78 -12.44 -10.12
N SER A 346 3.10 -13.46 -9.31
CA SER A 346 2.87 -13.43 -7.85
C SER A 346 3.68 -12.37 -7.09
N THR A 347 4.61 -11.68 -7.76
CA THR A 347 5.36 -10.54 -7.24
C THR A 347 4.84 -9.18 -7.71
N ALA A 348 3.93 -9.15 -8.69
CA ALA A 348 3.18 -7.97 -9.11
C ALA A 348 1.97 -7.72 -8.18
N PRO A 349 1.35 -6.52 -8.14
CA PRO A 349 0.17 -6.27 -7.32
C PRO A 349 -1.04 -7.12 -7.73
N GLU A 350 -1.15 -7.37 -9.02
CA GLU A 350 -2.17 -8.21 -9.66
C GLU A 350 -1.65 -8.65 -11.04
N SER A 351 -2.32 -9.60 -11.69
CA SER A 351 -1.97 -9.98 -13.06
C SER A 351 -2.21 -8.79 -14.02
N PRO A 352 -1.25 -8.45 -14.89
CA PRO A 352 -1.39 -7.32 -15.81
C PRO A 352 -2.40 -7.57 -16.93
N TRP A 353 -2.80 -8.82 -17.14
CA TRP A 353 -3.67 -9.24 -18.25
C TRP A 353 -5.10 -9.51 -17.79
N ILE A 354 -5.56 -8.69 -16.84
CA ILE A 354 -6.94 -8.71 -16.34
C ILE A 354 -7.75 -7.66 -17.12
N GLY A 355 -8.89 -8.09 -17.69
CA GLY A 355 -9.90 -7.22 -18.30
C GLY A 355 -10.02 -7.34 -19.82
N ASN A 356 -11.01 -6.61 -20.35
CA ASN A 356 -11.51 -6.76 -21.73
C ASN A 356 -10.47 -6.55 -22.84
N LEU A 357 -9.34 -5.90 -22.53
CA LEU A 357 -8.27 -5.66 -23.51
C LEU A 357 -7.44 -6.93 -23.79
N TYR A 358 -7.39 -7.88 -22.85
CA TYR A 358 -6.49 -9.04 -22.87
C TYR A 358 -7.24 -10.38 -22.93
N GLU A 359 -8.50 -10.43 -22.45
CA GLU A 359 -9.31 -11.66 -22.34
C GLU A 359 -9.41 -12.46 -23.66
N ASP A 360 -9.41 -11.76 -24.80
CA ASP A 360 -9.47 -12.33 -26.13
C ASP A 360 -8.36 -11.79 -27.08
N ALA A 361 -7.24 -11.32 -26.53
CA ALA A 361 -6.17 -10.72 -27.33
C ALA A 361 -5.30 -11.73 -28.08
N VAL A 362 -5.18 -12.94 -27.54
CA VAL A 362 -4.31 -14.00 -28.06
C VAL A 362 -5.01 -15.36 -28.08
N GLU A 363 -4.43 -16.29 -28.85
CA GLU A 363 -4.87 -17.69 -28.84
C GLU A 363 -4.57 -18.32 -27.47
N ARG A 364 -5.57 -19.04 -26.95
CA ARG A 364 -5.47 -19.83 -25.72
C ARG A 364 -6.02 -21.22 -25.98
N ASN A 365 -5.42 -22.24 -25.37
CA ASN A 365 -5.93 -23.60 -25.49
C ASN A 365 -7.26 -23.79 -24.74
N ALA A 366 -7.87 -24.98 -24.82
CA ALA A 366 -9.15 -25.29 -24.16
C ALA A 366 -9.13 -25.15 -22.63
N PHE A 367 -7.94 -25.16 -22.01
CA PHE A 367 -7.73 -24.99 -20.58
C PHE A 367 -7.28 -23.58 -20.20
N GLY A 368 -7.28 -22.63 -21.15
CA GLY A 368 -6.85 -21.25 -20.95
C GLY A 368 -5.33 -21.05 -20.92
N GLY A 369 -4.56 -22.06 -21.32
CA GLY A 369 -3.09 -22.02 -21.38
C GLY A 369 -2.58 -21.16 -22.54
N LEU A 370 -1.49 -20.44 -22.28
CA LEU A 370 -0.80 -19.55 -23.20
C LEU A 370 0.48 -20.21 -23.73
N SER A 371 0.61 -20.35 -25.05
CA SER A 371 1.88 -20.73 -25.67
C SER A 371 2.93 -19.62 -25.50
N LEU A 372 4.20 -19.93 -25.75
CA LEU A 372 5.27 -18.93 -25.72
C LEU A 372 5.00 -17.75 -26.67
N ASP A 373 4.50 -18.02 -27.88
CA ASP A 373 4.18 -16.97 -28.86
C ASP A 373 3.01 -16.09 -28.39
N ALA A 374 1.98 -16.68 -27.76
CA ALA A 374 0.87 -15.95 -27.18
C ALA A 374 1.33 -15.09 -25.99
N PHE A 375 2.17 -15.64 -25.12
CA PHE A 375 2.78 -14.93 -23.99
C PHE A 375 3.59 -13.72 -24.45
N LEU A 376 4.47 -13.89 -25.43
CA LEU A 376 5.26 -12.78 -26.00
C LEU A 376 4.37 -11.74 -26.71
N SER A 377 3.27 -12.19 -27.33
CA SER A 377 2.30 -11.30 -27.98
C SER A 377 1.55 -10.42 -26.97
N GLU A 378 1.15 -10.96 -25.82
CA GLU A 378 0.53 -10.18 -24.73
C GLU A 378 1.48 -9.11 -24.19
N TRP A 379 2.75 -9.46 -23.99
CA TRP A 379 3.80 -8.51 -23.59
C TRP A 379 4.02 -7.42 -24.65
N ALA A 380 4.05 -7.78 -25.94
CA ALA A 380 4.18 -6.83 -27.04
C ALA A 380 2.97 -5.88 -27.12
N LEU A 381 1.75 -6.40 -26.93
CA LEU A 381 0.52 -5.61 -26.89
C LEU A 381 0.52 -4.64 -25.71
N MET A 382 0.85 -5.11 -24.51
CA MET A 382 0.97 -4.28 -23.32
C MET A 382 2.01 -3.17 -23.52
N THR A 383 3.18 -3.50 -24.06
CA THR A 383 4.26 -2.52 -24.35
C THR A 383 3.80 -1.46 -25.35
N LEU A 384 3.04 -1.85 -26.37
CA LEU A 384 2.53 -0.95 -27.39
C LEU A 384 1.51 0.05 -26.82
N LEU A 385 0.55 -0.46 -26.05
CA LEU A 385 -0.58 0.32 -25.51
C LEU A 385 -0.15 1.18 -24.32
N ASN A 386 0.56 0.59 -23.36
CA ASN A 386 1.00 1.23 -22.14
C ASN A 386 2.44 0.82 -21.78
N PRO A 387 3.46 1.48 -22.37
CA PRO A 387 4.86 1.15 -22.15
C PRO A 387 5.28 1.24 -20.68
N SER A 388 4.80 2.24 -19.94
CA SER A 388 5.15 2.43 -18.53
C SER A 388 4.65 1.28 -17.68
N PHE A 389 3.41 0.84 -17.89
CA PHE A 389 2.84 -0.32 -17.19
C PHE A 389 3.56 -1.63 -17.55
N SER A 390 4.00 -1.78 -18.81
CA SER A 390 4.82 -2.92 -19.20
C SER A 390 6.18 -2.94 -18.49
N LEU A 391 6.84 -1.79 -18.38
CA LEU A 391 8.11 -1.68 -17.66
C LEU A 391 7.95 -1.96 -16.17
N GLU A 392 6.89 -1.45 -15.56
CA GLU A 392 6.55 -1.71 -14.15
C GLU A 392 6.37 -3.22 -13.90
N ASN A 393 5.66 -3.93 -14.77
CA ASN A 393 5.48 -5.37 -14.66
C ASN A 393 6.77 -6.17 -14.89
N LEU A 394 7.67 -5.71 -15.75
CA LEU A 394 9.02 -6.31 -15.89
C LEU A 394 9.83 -6.17 -14.59
N ILE A 395 9.73 -5.04 -13.90
CA ILE A 395 10.38 -4.83 -12.59
C ILE A 395 9.79 -5.77 -11.53
N TYR A 396 8.48 -6.01 -11.57
CA TYR A 396 7.83 -6.94 -10.64
C TYR A 396 8.33 -8.37 -10.81
N ILE A 397 8.43 -8.87 -12.04
CA ILE A 397 8.87 -10.24 -12.31
C ILE A 397 10.40 -10.42 -12.31
N GLY A 398 11.16 -9.36 -11.98
CA GLY A 398 12.59 -9.47 -11.73
C GLY A 398 13.49 -9.28 -12.96
N PHE A 399 13.10 -8.43 -13.91
CA PHE A 399 14.00 -8.06 -15.02
C PHE A 399 15.33 -7.51 -14.47
N PRO A 400 16.49 -8.07 -14.87
CA PRO A 400 17.78 -7.76 -14.23
C PRO A 400 18.42 -6.46 -14.70
N GLY A 401 17.98 -5.92 -15.84
CA GLY A 401 18.50 -4.68 -16.41
C GLY A 401 17.82 -3.42 -15.85
N GLU A 402 18.36 -2.26 -16.23
CA GLU A 402 17.69 -0.97 -16.01
C GLU A 402 16.34 -0.97 -16.73
N PRO A 403 15.24 -0.47 -16.13
CA PRO A 403 13.90 -0.57 -16.73
C PRO A 403 13.83 -0.09 -18.18
N LEU A 404 14.48 1.03 -18.50
CA LEU A 404 14.47 1.58 -19.86
C LEU A 404 15.28 0.77 -20.88
N SER A 405 16.18 -0.13 -20.46
CA SER A 405 16.91 -1.00 -21.42
C SER A 405 16.01 -2.10 -22.00
N ALA A 406 14.90 -2.41 -21.33
CA ALA A 406 13.95 -3.41 -21.79
C ALA A 406 13.13 -2.96 -23.02
N VAL A 407 13.09 -1.66 -23.31
CA VAL A 407 12.28 -1.09 -24.39
C VAL A 407 13.09 -0.23 -25.34
N ARG A 408 12.71 -0.24 -26.61
CA ARG A 408 13.23 0.67 -27.63
C ARG A 408 12.13 1.58 -28.15
N VAL A 409 12.42 2.87 -28.27
CA VAL A 409 11.57 3.82 -28.98
C VAL A 409 11.92 3.76 -30.46
N THR A 410 10.96 3.33 -31.28
CA THR A 410 11.13 3.26 -32.74
C THR A 410 11.36 4.66 -33.33
N ARG A 411 12.00 4.72 -34.49
CA ARG A 411 12.11 6.00 -35.21
C ARG A 411 10.74 6.49 -35.70
N LYS A 412 10.68 7.79 -36.00
CA LYS A 412 9.48 8.47 -36.47
C LYS A 412 8.94 7.82 -37.76
N ARG A 413 7.62 7.55 -37.82
CA ARG A 413 6.96 7.00 -39.02
C ARG A 413 7.23 7.81 -40.28
N ARG A 414 7.40 9.14 -40.16
CA ARG A 414 7.73 10.00 -41.30
C ARG A 414 9.06 9.63 -41.95
N VAL A 415 10.04 9.18 -41.15
CA VAL A 415 11.35 8.72 -41.65
C VAL A 415 11.19 7.38 -42.36
N ASP A 416 10.42 6.45 -41.79
CA ASP A 416 10.12 5.15 -42.42
C ASP A 416 9.47 5.34 -43.80
N ARG A 417 8.45 6.21 -43.89
CA ARG A 417 7.76 6.54 -45.14
C ARG A 417 8.69 7.17 -46.17
N LYS A 418 9.60 8.06 -45.75
CA LYS A 418 10.58 8.68 -46.66
C LYS A 418 11.57 7.64 -47.20
N LYS A 419 11.96 6.67 -46.37
CA LYS A 419 12.88 5.58 -46.74
C LYS A 419 12.21 4.39 -47.43
N GLN A 420 10.87 4.33 -47.44
CA GLN A 420 10.09 3.16 -47.88
C GLN A 420 10.53 1.86 -47.19
N HIS A 421 10.98 1.97 -45.94
CA HIS A 421 11.48 0.86 -45.15
C HIS A 421 11.18 1.10 -43.67
N SER A 422 10.59 0.11 -43.01
CA SER A 422 10.24 0.14 -41.58
C SER A 422 11.12 -0.84 -40.81
N GLU A 423 11.65 -0.40 -39.67
CA GLU A 423 12.41 -1.23 -38.71
C GLU A 423 11.55 -1.71 -37.54
N ARG A 424 10.23 -1.46 -37.62
CA ARG A 424 9.24 -1.81 -36.60
C ARG A 424 8.88 -3.28 -36.72
N ASN A 425 8.83 -3.95 -35.57
CA ASN A 425 8.37 -5.34 -35.47
C ASN A 425 6.89 -5.41 -35.07
N VAL A 426 6.34 -4.34 -34.49
CA VAL A 426 4.95 -4.29 -34.05
C VAL A 426 4.17 -3.24 -34.85
N LEU A 427 3.07 -3.67 -35.47
CA LEU A 427 2.19 -2.81 -36.26
C LEU A 427 0.79 -2.78 -35.67
N GLN A 428 0.26 -1.56 -35.50
CA GLN A 428 -1.11 -1.36 -35.05
C GLN A 428 -2.01 -1.13 -36.26
N CYS A 429 -3.00 -2.01 -36.45
CA CYS A 429 -4.02 -1.86 -37.49
C CYS A 429 -5.39 -1.62 -36.84
N PHE A 430 -6.04 -0.51 -37.20
CA PHE A 430 -7.39 -0.22 -36.73
C PHE A 430 -8.42 -0.73 -37.73
N VAL A 431 -9.31 -1.61 -37.28
CA VAL A 431 -10.36 -2.21 -38.11
C VAL A 431 -11.67 -1.46 -37.89
N PHE A 432 -12.10 -0.68 -38.89
CA PHE A 432 -13.34 0.09 -38.84
C PHE A 432 -14.41 -0.47 -39.77
N GLY A 433 -15.67 -0.22 -39.46
CA GLY A 433 -16.82 -0.71 -40.22
C GLY A 433 -18.12 -0.69 -39.42
N PRO A 434 -19.29 -0.77 -40.06
CA PRO A 434 -20.59 -0.70 -39.40
C PRO A 434 -20.87 -1.93 -38.51
N ARG A 435 -21.93 -1.87 -37.70
CA ARG A 435 -22.38 -3.03 -36.90
C ARG A 435 -22.68 -4.20 -37.85
N LYS A 436 -22.28 -5.42 -37.46
CA LYS A 436 -22.41 -6.66 -38.25
C LYS A 436 -21.58 -6.72 -39.55
N SER A 437 -20.58 -5.86 -39.74
CA SER A 437 -19.68 -5.93 -40.89
C SER A 437 -18.58 -7.01 -40.80
N GLY A 438 -18.66 -7.92 -39.82
CA GLY A 438 -17.68 -9.00 -39.66
C GLY A 438 -16.34 -8.63 -39.01
N LYS A 439 -16.15 -7.41 -38.48
CA LYS A 439 -14.86 -6.99 -37.87
C LYS A 439 -14.34 -7.94 -36.79
N SER A 440 -15.22 -8.34 -35.88
CA SER A 440 -14.87 -9.26 -34.79
C SER A 440 -14.52 -10.65 -35.32
N ALA A 441 -15.20 -11.12 -36.38
CA ALA A 441 -14.87 -12.40 -37.01
C ALA A 441 -13.48 -12.38 -37.67
N ILE A 442 -13.09 -11.25 -38.27
CA ILE A 442 -11.72 -11.05 -38.79
C ILE A 442 -10.72 -11.20 -37.64
N LEU A 443 -10.89 -10.46 -36.54
CA LEU A 443 -9.98 -10.54 -35.40
C LEU A 443 -9.92 -11.95 -34.79
N ASN A 444 -11.07 -12.59 -34.60
CA ASN A 444 -11.15 -13.96 -34.08
C ASN A 444 -10.42 -14.97 -34.97
N SER A 445 -10.47 -14.78 -36.30
CA SER A 445 -9.76 -15.66 -37.23
C SER A 445 -8.22 -15.57 -37.11
N PHE A 446 -7.68 -14.42 -36.69
CA PHE A 446 -6.25 -14.25 -36.45
C PHE A 446 -5.75 -15.00 -35.20
N ILE A 447 -6.63 -15.28 -34.25
CA ILE A 447 -6.31 -15.97 -32.98
C ILE A 447 -6.89 -17.38 -32.93
N GLY A 448 -7.18 -17.98 -34.10
CA GLY A 448 -7.62 -19.38 -34.19
C GLY A 448 -9.02 -19.68 -33.67
N LYS A 449 -9.82 -18.68 -33.30
CA LYS A 449 -11.18 -18.89 -32.78
C LYS A 449 -12.16 -19.20 -33.91
N ALA A 450 -12.90 -20.31 -33.77
CA ALA A 450 -13.92 -20.71 -34.73
C ALA A 450 -15.01 -19.62 -34.88
N ILE A 451 -15.38 -19.33 -36.12
CA ILE A 451 -16.44 -18.37 -36.46
C ILE A 451 -17.77 -19.13 -36.42
N PHE A 452 -18.62 -18.85 -35.42
CA PHE A 452 -20.02 -19.27 -35.40
C PHE A 452 -20.95 -18.09 -35.68
#